data_AF-A0A1S3XT55-F1
#
_entry.id   AF-A0A1S3XT55-F1
#
_cell.length_a   1.000
_cell.length_b   1.000
_cell.length_c   1.000
_cell.angle_alpha   90.00
_cell.angle_beta   90.00
_cell.angle_gamma   90.00
#
_symmetry.space_group_name_H-M   'P 1'
#
loop_
_entity.id
_entity.type
_entity.pdbx_description
1 polymer ?
#
loop_
_entity_poly.entity_id
_entity_poly.type
_entity_poly.pdbx_seq_one_letter_code
_entity_poly.pdbx_strand_id
1 'polypeptide(L)'
;MCKHSCTDDNRHPESPNRIRAIWKKLQYSGVTNRCLILNAKEARDKDIELVHTKGHINLIKQISSEKFSRRKRTLEEFNSIYFNEGSSEAAYLAAGSVIEVAEKVAEGELDSAFAIVRPPGHHAEEDEPMGFCLFNNVGIATSYLLDERVDLGIKKILIVDWDVHHGNGTQKMFWKDPRVLFFSVHRHESGSFYPDGEDGSHVMIGEGPGAGYNINVPWENAGCDDADYLAVWDNILVPIAKEFCPDLIMISAGFDAAIGDPLGECCVTPYGYSMMLHKVRDELSAFWPTLAEKLPKKVTMKRNPYIQEAMLVQTRSQCKQEVSSGRKIVRWTTKHFSNTTGEQ
;
A
#
# COMPACT_ATOMS: atom_id res chain seq x y z
N MET A 1 -19.00 7.97 -5.32
CA MET A 1 -17.63 8.39 -5.72
C MET A 1 -17.58 9.37 -6.91
N CYS A 2 -18.09 9.07 -8.10
CA CYS A 2 -18.03 10.01 -9.26
C CYS A 2 -18.81 11.33 -9.10
N LYS A 3 -19.68 11.45 -8.08
CA LYS A 3 -20.40 12.69 -7.77
C LYS A 3 -19.51 13.72 -7.06
N HIS A 4 -18.39 13.31 -6.47
CA HIS A 4 -17.39 14.21 -5.91
C HIS A 4 -16.48 14.74 -7.02
N SER A 5 -16.55 16.05 -7.26
CA SER A 5 -15.81 16.77 -8.31
C SER A 5 -15.66 18.26 -7.98
N CYS A 6 -14.55 18.87 -8.38
CA CYS A 6 -14.37 20.31 -8.28
C CYS A 6 -15.35 21.02 -9.25
N THR A 7 -16.22 21.89 -8.72
CA THR A 7 -17.19 22.64 -9.54
C THR A 7 -16.62 23.93 -10.10
N ASP A 8 -15.55 24.43 -9.48
CA ASP A 8 -14.97 25.74 -9.77
C ASP A 8 -13.84 25.65 -10.80
N ASP A 9 -13.24 24.47 -10.95
CA ASP A 9 -12.23 24.17 -11.96
C ASP A 9 -12.47 22.82 -12.65
N ASN A 10 -12.89 22.87 -13.91
CA ASN A 10 -13.09 21.68 -14.75
C ASN A 10 -11.79 21.00 -15.18
N ARG A 11 -10.63 21.63 -14.93
CA ARG A 11 -9.29 21.07 -15.22
C ARG A 11 -8.59 20.56 -13.95
N HIS A 12 -9.27 20.56 -12.81
CA HIS A 12 -8.72 20.05 -11.57
C HIS A 12 -8.21 18.60 -11.75
N PRO A 13 -6.96 18.28 -11.37
CA PRO A 13 -6.34 16.99 -11.66
C PRO A 13 -7.08 15.83 -10.95
N GLU A 14 -7.51 16.05 -9.72
CA GLU A 14 -8.39 15.13 -9.01
C GLU A 14 -9.83 15.28 -9.53
N SER A 15 -10.26 14.36 -10.39
CA SER A 15 -11.57 14.42 -11.05
C SER A 15 -12.22 13.03 -11.20
N PRO A 16 -13.56 12.96 -11.37
CA PRO A 16 -14.27 11.69 -11.60
C PRO A 16 -13.75 10.86 -12.78
N ASN A 17 -13.09 11.50 -13.75
CA ASN A 17 -12.58 10.82 -14.92
C ASN A 17 -11.44 9.85 -14.59
N ARG A 18 -10.70 10.05 -13.48
CA ARG A 18 -9.64 9.15 -13.02
C ARG A 18 -10.15 7.71 -12.84
N ILE A 19 -11.17 7.52 -12.00
CA ILE A 19 -11.74 6.16 -11.76
C ILE A 19 -12.55 5.64 -12.95
N ARG A 20 -13.16 6.52 -13.75
CA ARG A 20 -13.86 6.11 -14.99
C ARG A 20 -12.87 5.56 -16.03
N ALA A 21 -11.71 6.19 -16.18
CA ALA A 21 -10.68 5.78 -17.13
C ALA A 21 -10.07 4.44 -16.72
N ILE A 22 -9.74 4.28 -15.43
CA ILE A 22 -9.24 3.00 -14.87
C ILE A 22 -10.27 1.89 -15.12
N TRP A 23 -11.54 2.10 -14.72
CA TRP A 23 -12.59 1.10 -14.90
C TRP A 23 -12.77 0.69 -16.36
N LYS A 24 -12.87 1.67 -17.27
CA LYS A 24 -12.99 1.41 -18.72
C LYS A 24 -11.79 0.64 -19.26
N LYS A 25 -10.56 0.99 -18.84
CA LYS A 25 -9.34 0.30 -19.28
C LYS A 25 -9.32 -1.15 -18.80
N LEU A 26 -9.72 -1.42 -17.56
CA LEU A 26 -9.82 -2.77 -17.01
C LEU A 26 -10.89 -3.61 -17.71
N GLN A 27 -12.05 -3.02 -18.01
CA GLN A 27 -13.10 -3.68 -18.80
C GLN A 27 -12.61 -4.00 -20.22
N TYR A 28 -12.05 -3.02 -20.93
CA TYR A 28 -11.53 -3.19 -22.28
C TYR A 28 -10.44 -4.26 -22.36
N SER A 29 -9.59 -4.33 -21.34
CA SER A 29 -8.50 -5.32 -21.28
C SER A 29 -8.95 -6.69 -20.76
N GLY A 30 -10.25 -6.89 -20.50
CA GLY A 30 -10.81 -8.14 -20.02
C GLY A 30 -10.43 -8.51 -18.58
N VAL A 31 -9.83 -7.58 -17.82
CA VAL A 31 -9.40 -7.84 -16.44
C VAL A 31 -10.60 -8.08 -15.54
N THR A 32 -11.68 -7.32 -15.71
CA THR A 32 -12.90 -7.47 -14.91
C THR A 32 -13.56 -8.84 -15.05
N ASN A 33 -13.35 -9.54 -16.16
CA ASN A 33 -13.89 -10.89 -16.39
C ASN A 33 -13.14 -11.97 -15.59
N ARG A 34 -11.96 -11.62 -15.05
CA ARG A 34 -11.10 -12.51 -14.26
C ARG A 34 -11.13 -12.16 -12.77
N CYS A 35 -11.92 -11.15 -12.37
CA CYS A 35 -12.01 -10.67 -11.00
C CYS A 35 -13.42 -10.88 -10.47
N LEU A 36 -13.55 -11.14 -9.17
CA LEU A 36 -14.82 -10.97 -8.48
C LEU A 36 -15.10 -9.47 -8.35
N ILE A 37 -16.21 -9.01 -8.91
CA ILE A 37 -16.61 -7.60 -8.82
C ILE A 37 -17.51 -7.41 -7.61
N LEU A 38 -17.06 -6.55 -6.68
CA LEU A 38 -17.82 -6.18 -5.49
C LEU A 38 -18.44 -4.79 -5.68
N ASN A 39 -19.64 -4.61 -5.15
CA ASN A 39 -20.27 -3.30 -5.09
C ASN A 39 -19.62 -2.46 -3.99
N ALA A 40 -19.57 -1.14 -4.19
CA ALA A 40 -19.12 -0.22 -3.17
C ALA A 40 -20.03 -0.29 -1.94
N LYS A 41 -19.43 -0.15 -0.76
CA LYS A 41 -20.10 -0.19 0.54
C LYS A 41 -19.71 1.06 1.33
N GLU A 42 -20.65 1.63 2.06
CA GLU A 42 -20.35 2.75 2.96
C GLU A 42 -19.68 2.26 4.24
N ALA A 43 -18.64 2.97 4.69
CA ALA A 43 -18.07 2.77 6.01
C ALA A 43 -19.08 3.18 7.10
N ARG A 44 -18.94 2.61 8.30
CA ARG A 44 -19.71 3.07 9.46
C ARG A 44 -18.89 4.12 10.20
N ASP A 45 -19.54 5.11 10.80
CA ASP A 45 -18.88 6.13 11.63
C ASP A 45 -17.92 5.50 12.65
N LYS A 46 -18.33 4.40 13.31
CA LYS A 46 -17.48 3.71 14.31
C LYS A 46 -16.16 3.16 13.75
N ASP A 47 -16.13 2.80 12.46
CA ASP A 47 -14.92 2.27 11.83
C ASP A 47 -14.01 3.45 11.45
N ILE A 48 -14.60 4.58 11.04
CA ILE A 48 -13.88 5.82 10.72
C ILE A 48 -13.29 6.46 12.00
N GLU A 49 -14.01 6.36 13.13
CA GLU A 49 -13.58 6.83 14.47
C GLU A 49 -12.30 6.15 14.97
N LEU A 50 -11.86 5.06 14.36
CA LEU A 50 -10.60 4.38 14.73
C LEU A 50 -9.36 5.23 14.41
N VAL A 51 -9.45 6.14 13.45
CA VAL A 51 -8.31 7.00 13.05
C VAL A 51 -8.67 8.47 12.87
N HIS A 52 -9.96 8.82 12.91
CA HIS A 52 -10.40 10.21 12.80
C HIS A 52 -11.21 10.66 14.00
N THR A 53 -11.08 11.94 14.35
CA THR A 53 -11.89 12.54 15.41
C THR A 53 -13.37 12.62 15.01
N LYS A 54 -14.25 12.60 16.01
CA LYS A 54 -15.68 12.87 15.80
C LYS A 54 -15.95 14.23 15.16
N GLY A 55 -15.10 15.23 15.41
CA GLY A 55 -15.20 16.54 14.80
C GLY A 55 -15.06 16.46 13.28
N HIS A 56 -14.02 15.79 12.82
CA HIS A 56 -13.75 15.57 11.40
C HIS A 56 -14.83 14.73 10.71
N ILE A 57 -15.29 13.66 11.35
CA ILE A 57 -16.39 12.83 10.80
C ILE A 57 -17.65 13.67 10.63
N ASN A 58 -18.01 14.48 11.63
CA ASN A 58 -19.18 15.35 11.56
C ASN A 58 -19.04 16.41 10.45
N LEU A 59 -17.84 16.99 10.29
CA LEU A 59 -17.52 17.91 9.20
C LEU A 59 -17.83 17.26 7.84
N ILE A 60 -17.21 16.11 7.54
CA ILE A 60 -17.38 15.41 6.26
C ILE A 60 -18.81 14.89 6.07
N LYS A 61 -19.50 14.50 7.14
CA LYS A 61 -20.89 14.06 7.09
C LYS A 61 -21.85 15.20 6.71
N GLN A 62 -21.60 16.41 7.23
CA GLN A 62 -22.48 17.55 7.02
C GLN A 62 -22.16 18.33 5.74
N ILE A 63 -20.91 18.32 5.28
CA ILE A 63 -20.43 19.21 4.21
C ILE A 63 -21.31 19.18 2.96
N SER A 64 -21.79 18.01 2.54
CA SER A 64 -22.61 17.85 1.34
C SER A 64 -24.02 18.45 1.46
N SER A 65 -24.52 18.64 2.68
CA SER A 65 -25.82 19.27 2.95
C SER A 65 -25.72 20.78 3.18
N GLU A 66 -24.51 21.30 3.37
CA GLU A 66 -24.30 22.71 3.63
C GLU A 66 -24.55 23.57 2.38
N LYS A 67 -25.02 24.80 2.61
CA LYS A 67 -25.17 25.79 1.55
C LYS A 67 -23.81 26.05 0.90
N PHE A 68 -23.81 26.28 -0.42
CA PHE A 68 -22.60 26.56 -1.20
C PHE A 68 -21.67 27.61 -0.54
N SER A 69 -22.22 28.73 -0.05
CA SER A 69 -21.43 29.78 0.60
C SER A 69 -20.74 29.34 1.89
N ARG A 70 -21.34 28.40 2.63
CA ARG A 70 -20.77 27.85 3.86
C ARG A 70 -19.68 26.83 3.55
N ARG A 71 -19.93 25.93 2.60
CA ARG A 71 -18.89 25.02 2.05
C ARG A 71 -17.67 25.80 1.58
N LYS A 72 -17.86 26.89 0.84
CA LYS A 72 -16.76 27.72 0.35
C LYS A 72 -15.93 28.32 1.48
N ARG A 73 -16.57 28.80 2.56
CA ARG A 73 -15.85 29.30 3.72
C ARG A 73 -15.04 28.19 4.41
N THR A 74 -15.63 27.02 4.57
CA THR A 74 -14.94 25.85 5.14
C THR A 74 -13.75 25.42 4.28
N LEU A 75 -13.82 25.56 2.95
CA LEU A 75 -12.67 25.29 2.07
C LEU A 75 -11.47 26.20 2.33
N GLU A 76 -11.70 27.44 2.77
CA GLU A 76 -10.62 28.40 3.07
C GLU A 76 -9.82 27.99 4.31
N GLU A 77 -10.31 27.04 5.10
CA GLU A 77 -9.67 26.54 6.33
C GLU A 77 -8.69 25.40 6.06
N PHE A 78 -8.70 24.80 4.85
CA PHE A 78 -7.98 23.54 4.57
C PHE A 78 -7.08 23.63 3.34
N ASN A 79 -6.02 22.81 3.34
CA ASN A 79 -5.02 22.80 2.29
C ASN A 79 -5.36 21.82 1.15
N SER A 80 -5.37 22.31 -0.09
CA SER A 80 -5.48 21.49 -1.31
C SER A 80 -6.69 20.53 -1.29
N ILE A 81 -7.88 21.07 -1.04
CA ILE A 81 -9.13 20.30 -0.97
C ILE A 81 -10.25 20.98 -1.75
N TYR A 82 -11.27 20.21 -2.13
CA TYR A 82 -12.54 20.75 -2.63
C TYR A 82 -13.73 19.95 -2.10
N PHE A 83 -14.90 20.59 -2.04
CA PHE A 83 -16.13 19.98 -1.55
C PHE A 83 -17.29 20.20 -2.51
N ASN A 84 -18.17 19.20 -2.62
CA ASN A 84 -19.46 19.33 -3.28
C ASN A 84 -20.54 18.45 -2.60
N GLU A 85 -21.73 18.42 -3.19
CA GLU A 85 -22.91 17.68 -2.70
C GLU A 85 -22.70 16.16 -2.70
N GLY A 86 -21.70 15.67 -3.44
CA GLY A 86 -21.31 14.26 -3.49
C GLY A 86 -20.11 13.90 -2.62
N SER A 87 -19.46 14.86 -1.95
CA SER A 87 -18.25 14.63 -1.16
C SER A 87 -18.46 13.62 -0.03
N SER A 88 -19.53 13.78 0.75
CA SER A 88 -19.83 12.91 1.89
C SER A 88 -20.06 11.47 1.45
N GLU A 89 -21.03 11.24 0.54
CA GLU A 89 -21.32 9.91 -0.03
C GLU A 89 -20.06 9.29 -0.66
N ALA A 90 -19.24 10.08 -1.37
CA ALA A 90 -18.02 9.57 -1.97
C ALA A 90 -16.98 9.12 -0.93
N ALA A 91 -16.74 9.90 0.13
CA ALA A 91 -15.78 9.57 1.17
C ALA A 91 -16.17 8.29 1.94
N TYR A 92 -17.44 8.16 2.32
CA TYR A 92 -17.95 6.97 3.00
C TYR A 92 -17.87 5.72 2.12
N LEU A 93 -18.21 5.83 0.83
CA LEU A 93 -18.06 4.73 -0.12
C LEU A 93 -16.60 4.36 -0.34
N ALA A 94 -15.68 5.33 -0.42
CA ALA A 94 -14.27 5.08 -0.61
C ALA A 94 -13.68 4.29 0.56
N ALA A 95 -13.87 4.76 1.79
CA ALA A 95 -13.41 4.10 3.00
C ALA A 95 -14.04 2.69 3.14
N GLY A 96 -15.36 2.58 3.00
CA GLY A 96 -16.04 1.30 3.18
C GLY A 96 -15.71 0.25 2.12
N SER A 97 -15.39 0.68 0.90
CA SER A 97 -14.92 -0.24 -0.15
C SER A 97 -13.52 -0.79 0.15
N VAL A 98 -12.63 0.02 0.74
CA VAL A 98 -11.28 -0.44 1.16
C VAL A 98 -11.38 -1.39 2.34
N ILE A 99 -12.22 -1.08 3.34
CA ILE A 99 -12.51 -1.99 4.48
C ILE A 99 -13.00 -3.35 3.96
N GLU A 100 -14.01 -3.37 3.10
CA GLU A 100 -14.63 -4.61 2.61
C GLU A 100 -13.62 -5.53 1.91
N VAL A 101 -12.77 -4.98 1.03
CA VAL A 101 -11.79 -5.81 0.32
C VAL A 101 -10.64 -6.25 1.22
N ALA A 102 -10.22 -5.41 2.18
CA ALA A 102 -9.17 -5.76 3.13
C ALA A 102 -9.62 -6.89 4.06
N GLU A 103 -10.87 -6.81 4.56
CA GLU A 103 -11.51 -7.84 5.36
C GLU A 103 -11.59 -9.17 4.62
N LYS A 104 -12.03 -9.18 3.35
CA LYS A 104 -12.10 -10.41 2.54
C LYS A 104 -10.75 -11.06 2.25
N VAL A 105 -9.70 -10.26 2.08
CA VAL A 105 -8.33 -10.78 1.93
C VAL A 105 -7.84 -11.35 3.27
N ALA A 106 -8.08 -10.65 4.38
CA ALA A 106 -7.73 -11.12 5.72
C ALA A 106 -8.52 -12.38 6.14
N GLU A 107 -9.74 -12.57 5.65
CA GLU A 107 -10.55 -13.79 5.83
C GLU A 107 -10.07 -14.97 4.96
N GLY A 108 -9.17 -14.71 4.00
CA GLY A 108 -8.75 -15.70 3.01
C GLY A 108 -9.83 -16.05 1.98
N GLU A 109 -10.89 -15.23 1.86
CA GLU A 109 -11.87 -15.37 0.78
C GLU A 109 -11.30 -14.94 -0.58
N LEU A 110 -10.36 -13.99 -0.57
CA LEU A 110 -9.65 -13.47 -1.73
C LEU A 110 -8.14 -13.56 -1.54
N ASP A 111 -7.41 -13.93 -2.58
CA ASP A 111 -5.94 -13.93 -2.54
C ASP A 111 -5.37 -12.50 -2.58
N SER A 112 -6.07 -11.58 -3.25
CA SER A 112 -5.72 -10.16 -3.37
C SER A 112 -6.93 -9.37 -3.86
N ALA A 113 -6.88 -8.04 -3.70
CA ALA A 113 -7.94 -7.16 -4.16
C ALA A 113 -7.40 -5.79 -4.60
N PHE A 114 -8.20 -5.07 -5.38
CA PHE A 114 -7.89 -3.72 -5.85
C PHE A 114 -9.13 -2.83 -5.76
N ALA A 115 -9.07 -1.79 -4.94
CA ALA A 115 -10.18 -0.87 -4.72
C ALA A 115 -10.00 0.40 -5.56
N ILE A 116 -10.88 0.60 -6.56
CA ILE A 116 -10.85 1.79 -7.43
C ILE A 116 -11.68 2.90 -6.78
N VAL A 117 -11.07 3.63 -5.85
CA VAL A 117 -11.79 4.56 -4.97
C VAL A 117 -11.41 6.02 -5.18
N ARG A 118 -12.38 6.90 -4.91
CA ARG A 118 -12.20 8.36 -4.79
C ARG A 118 -13.24 8.94 -3.81
N PRO A 119 -12.89 9.92 -2.97
CA PRO A 119 -11.60 10.62 -2.86
C PRO A 119 -10.43 9.73 -2.41
N PRO A 120 -9.16 10.13 -2.66
CA PRO A 120 -7.98 9.48 -2.09
C PRO A 120 -7.95 9.60 -0.56
N GLY A 121 -6.92 9.04 0.10
CA GLY A 121 -6.90 8.98 1.57
C GLY A 121 -5.59 9.27 2.30
N HIS A 122 -4.42 9.01 1.72
CA HIS A 122 -3.17 8.95 2.50
C HIS A 122 -2.71 10.26 3.18
N HIS A 123 -3.23 11.41 2.74
CA HIS A 123 -2.96 12.72 3.33
C HIS A 123 -3.92 13.11 4.45
N ALA A 124 -5.12 12.51 4.53
CA ALA A 124 -6.10 12.89 5.54
C ALA A 124 -5.56 12.56 6.94
N GLU A 125 -5.48 13.58 7.79
CA GLU A 125 -5.00 13.47 9.17
C GLU A 125 -6.16 13.16 10.13
N GLU A 126 -5.87 13.02 11.42
CA GLU A 126 -6.86 12.64 12.44
C GLU A 126 -8.07 13.59 12.44
N ASP A 127 -7.83 14.90 12.32
CA ASP A 127 -8.85 15.94 12.39
C ASP A 127 -8.93 16.86 11.16
N GLU A 128 -8.18 16.57 10.09
CA GLU A 128 -8.04 17.46 8.94
C GLU A 128 -8.13 16.73 7.57
N PRO A 129 -8.98 17.20 6.64
CA PRO A 129 -8.90 16.83 5.23
C PRO A 129 -7.85 17.68 4.49
N MET A 130 -6.98 17.04 3.72
CA MET A 130 -5.97 17.73 2.92
C MET A 130 -5.51 16.88 1.73
N GLY A 131 -4.87 17.49 0.74
CA GLY A 131 -4.28 16.76 -0.40
C GLY A 131 -5.33 15.92 -1.15
N PHE A 132 -6.50 16.51 -1.36
CA PHE A 132 -7.69 15.87 -1.92
C PHE A 132 -8.30 14.71 -1.09
N CYS A 133 -7.72 14.39 0.07
CA CYS A 133 -8.12 13.28 0.92
C CYS A 133 -9.14 13.74 1.97
N LEU A 134 -10.29 13.05 2.04
CA LEU A 134 -11.34 13.37 3.03
C LEU A 134 -11.28 12.45 4.24
N PHE A 135 -11.02 11.16 4.02
CA PHE A 135 -10.77 10.17 5.05
C PHE A 135 -9.58 9.33 4.63
N ASN A 136 -8.80 8.85 5.59
CA ASN A 136 -7.68 7.97 5.31
C ASN A 136 -8.16 6.54 5.11
N ASN A 137 -8.49 6.20 3.85
CA ASN A 137 -9.10 4.91 3.50
C ASN A 137 -8.25 3.71 3.95
N VAL A 138 -6.92 3.79 3.76
CA VAL A 138 -5.98 2.71 4.13
C VAL A 138 -5.77 2.68 5.64
N GLY A 139 -5.65 3.84 6.29
CA GLY A 139 -5.56 3.96 7.74
C GLY A 139 -6.78 3.35 8.44
N ILE A 140 -7.99 3.69 8.01
CA ILE A 140 -9.24 3.14 8.54
C ILE A 140 -9.26 1.61 8.42
N ALA A 141 -8.96 1.07 7.24
CA ALA A 141 -8.99 -0.38 7.03
C ALA A 141 -7.90 -1.10 7.85
N THR A 142 -6.73 -0.48 8.02
CA THR A 142 -5.64 -1.00 8.85
C THR A 142 -6.06 -1.11 10.32
N SER A 143 -6.56 -0.02 10.91
CA SER A 143 -7.03 -0.05 12.30
C SER A 143 -8.26 -0.94 12.48
N TYR A 144 -9.17 -0.99 11.49
CA TYR A 144 -10.32 -1.89 11.52
C TYR A 144 -9.89 -3.36 11.65
N LEU A 145 -8.90 -3.79 10.88
CA LEU A 145 -8.39 -5.16 10.96
C LEU A 145 -7.68 -5.44 12.28
N LEU A 146 -6.87 -4.50 12.76
CA LEU A 146 -6.08 -4.67 13.98
C LEU A 146 -6.91 -4.61 15.28
N ASP A 147 -7.95 -3.77 15.31
CA ASP A 147 -8.67 -3.44 16.54
C ASP A 147 -10.09 -4.02 16.58
N GLU A 148 -10.80 -4.09 15.45
CA GLU A 148 -12.19 -4.58 15.39
C GLU A 148 -12.31 -6.04 14.91
N ARG A 149 -11.37 -6.51 14.07
CA ARG A 149 -11.31 -7.89 13.55
C ARG A 149 -10.16 -8.71 14.13
N VAL A 150 -9.90 -8.56 15.43
CA VAL A 150 -8.89 -9.34 16.17
C VAL A 150 -9.07 -10.86 16.04
N ASP A 151 -10.29 -11.32 15.73
CA ASP A 151 -10.62 -12.72 15.46
C ASP A 151 -9.93 -13.29 14.21
N LEU A 152 -9.55 -12.43 13.26
CA LEU A 152 -8.80 -12.81 12.06
C LEU A 152 -7.32 -13.08 12.34
N GLY A 153 -6.83 -12.67 13.51
CA GLY A 153 -5.45 -12.94 13.93
C GLY A 153 -4.38 -12.14 13.19
N ILE A 154 -4.76 -11.10 12.44
CA ILE A 154 -3.85 -10.11 11.85
C ILE A 154 -3.25 -9.27 12.98
N LYS A 155 -1.92 -9.21 13.07
CA LYS A 155 -1.19 -8.50 14.14
C LYS A 155 -0.19 -7.50 13.61
N LYS A 156 0.30 -7.71 12.39
CA LYS A 156 1.28 -6.85 11.72
C LYS A 156 0.84 -6.53 10.31
N ILE A 157 0.73 -5.25 9.98
CA ILE A 157 0.36 -4.78 8.64
C ILE A 157 1.51 -3.94 8.08
N LEU A 158 1.93 -4.25 6.87
CA LEU A 158 2.83 -3.37 6.10
C LEU A 158 1.98 -2.51 5.16
N ILE A 159 2.12 -1.19 5.28
CA ILE A 159 1.57 -0.24 4.32
C ILE A 159 2.70 0.20 3.40
N VAL A 160 2.57 -0.08 2.10
CA VAL A 160 3.48 0.42 1.05
C VAL A 160 2.78 1.56 0.32
N ASP A 161 3.32 2.77 0.47
CA ASP A 161 2.88 3.95 -0.25
C ASP A 161 3.88 4.25 -1.39
N TRP A 162 3.40 4.12 -2.62
CA TRP A 162 4.17 4.42 -3.83
C TRP A 162 3.60 5.61 -4.60
N ASP A 163 2.61 6.30 -4.03
CA ASP A 163 2.18 7.60 -4.52
C ASP A 163 3.38 8.56 -4.50
N VAL A 164 3.45 9.48 -5.46
CA VAL A 164 4.59 10.39 -5.55
C VAL A 164 4.63 11.37 -4.38
N HIS A 165 3.50 11.58 -3.68
CA HIS A 165 3.43 12.43 -2.49
C HIS A 165 3.57 11.62 -1.22
N HIS A 166 4.17 12.23 -0.19
CA HIS A 166 4.27 11.63 1.14
C HIS A 166 2.87 11.46 1.76
N GLY A 167 2.53 10.23 2.15
CA GLY A 167 1.31 9.93 2.91
C GLY A 167 1.38 10.38 4.38
N ASN A 168 1.54 11.69 4.63
CA ASN A 168 1.70 12.30 5.96
C ASN A 168 0.60 11.90 6.95
N GLY A 169 -0.66 11.85 6.50
CA GLY A 169 -1.78 11.43 7.35
C GLY A 169 -1.62 9.98 7.82
N THR A 170 -1.21 9.09 6.92
CA THR A 170 -0.96 7.67 7.25
C THR A 170 0.22 7.51 8.20
N GLN A 171 1.32 8.23 7.97
CA GLN A 171 2.47 8.28 8.88
C GLN A 171 2.05 8.70 10.29
N LYS A 172 1.30 9.81 10.41
CA LYS A 172 0.86 10.34 11.72
C LYS A 172 -0.06 9.37 12.45
N MET A 173 -0.98 8.70 11.74
CA MET A 173 -1.89 7.72 12.33
C MET A 173 -1.18 6.56 13.04
N PHE A 174 -0.05 6.11 12.50
CA PHE A 174 0.67 4.95 13.01
C PHE A 174 2.02 5.29 13.67
N TRP A 175 2.27 6.58 13.92
CA TRP A 175 3.56 7.10 14.38
C TRP A 175 4.15 6.40 15.62
N LYS A 176 3.29 5.85 16.49
CA LYS A 176 3.67 5.17 17.73
C LYS A 176 3.31 3.67 17.75
N ASP A 177 2.77 3.12 16.66
CA ASP A 177 2.22 1.76 16.62
C ASP A 177 3.17 0.76 15.93
N PRO A 178 3.86 -0.14 16.67
CA PRO A 178 4.75 -1.13 16.07
C PRO A 178 4.02 -2.26 15.33
N ARG A 179 2.68 -2.32 15.40
CA ARG A 179 1.88 -3.26 14.61
C ARG A 179 1.81 -2.85 13.15
N VAL A 180 2.15 -1.60 12.81
CA VAL A 180 2.07 -1.08 11.45
C VAL A 180 3.44 -0.59 11.02
N LEU A 181 3.99 -1.19 9.97
CA LEU A 181 5.17 -0.65 9.28
C LEU A 181 4.67 0.21 8.12
N PHE A 182 4.88 1.52 8.19
CA PHE A 182 4.61 2.44 7.09
C PHE A 182 5.89 2.65 6.28
N PHE A 183 5.81 2.37 4.98
CA PHE A 183 6.87 2.62 4.03
C PHE A 183 6.33 3.57 2.95
N SER A 184 7.00 4.69 2.73
CA SER A 184 6.65 5.62 1.65
C SER A 184 7.88 6.02 0.85
N VAL A 185 7.79 5.88 -0.46
CA VAL A 185 8.72 6.48 -1.42
C VAL A 185 8.00 7.65 -2.09
N HIS A 186 8.60 8.84 -2.10
CA HIS A 186 7.91 10.05 -2.54
C HIS A 186 8.89 11.14 -2.97
N ARG A 187 8.45 12.05 -3.83
CA ARG A 187 9.19 13.28 -4.14
C ARG A 187 9.14 14.21 -2.93
N HIS A 188 10.30 14.74 -2.54
CA HIS A 188 10.42 15.61 -1.36
C HIS A 188 11.13 16.92 -1.68
N GLU A 189 12.18 16.87 -2.52
CA GLU A 189 12.97 18.05 -2.93
C GLU A 189 13.40 18.91 -1.73
N SER A 190 13.96 18.26 -0.70
CA SER A 190 14.34 18.91 0.56
C SER A 190 13.19 19.68 1.21
N GLY A 191 11.99 19.10 1.19
CA GLY A 191 10.79 19.65 1.81
C GLY A 191 10.09 20.74 1.02
N SER A 192 10.44 20.92 -0.27
CA SER A 192 9.81 21.93 -1.13
C SER A 192 8.71 21.37 -2.06
N PHE A 193 8.56 20.05 -2.12
CA PHE A 193 7.47 19.39 -2.83
C PHE A 193 6.33 19.02 -1.88
N TYR A 194 5.08 19.18 -2.33
CA TYR A 194 3.88 18.95 -1.54
C TYR A 194 3.90 17.56 -0.86
N PRO A 195 3.54 17.43 0.43
CA PRO A 195 2.90 18.42 1.33
C PRO A 195 3.82 19.48 1.97
N ASP A 196 5.05 19.61 1.50
CA ASP A 196 6.11 20.50 2.01
C ASP A 196 6.54 20.18 3.46
N GLY A 197 7.73 20.65 3.83
CA GLY A 197 8.28 20.49 5.16
C GLY A 197 9.05 19.19 5.40
N GLU A 198 9.39 18.95 6.67
CA GLU A 198 10.36 17.91 7.07
C GLU A 198 9.71 16.55 7.39
N ASP A 199 8.37 16.47 7.45
CA ASP A 199 7.67 15.26 7.86
C ASP A 199 7.92 14.07 6.91
N GLY A 200 8.19 14.33 5.63
CA GLY A 200 8.59 13.32 4.63
C GLY A 200 10.09 12.97 4.67
N SER A 201 10.89 13.59 5.52
CA SER A 201 12.34 13.30 5.58
C SER A 201 12.62 11.89 6.09
N HIS A 202 13.74 11.31 5.63
CA HIS A 202 14.20 9.97 6.00
C HIS A 202 14.53 9.83 7.51
N VAL A 203 14.72 10.95 8.22
CA VAL A 203 14.96 10.96 9.67
C VAL A 203 13.70 10.75 10.49
N MET A 204 12.52 10.80 9.87
CA MET A 204 11.23 10.61 10.51
C MET A 204 10.94 9.10 10.65
N ILE A 205 11.35 8.52 11.78
CA ILE A 205 11.36 7.06 11.97
C ILE A 205 10.27 6.52 12.92
N GLY A 206 9.32 7.36 13.34
CA GLY A 206 8.35 7.01 14.39
C GLY A 206 8.85 7.34 15.80
N GLU A 207 8.01 7.13 16.80
CA GLU A 207 8.29 7.47 18.20
C GLU A 207 7.89 6.35 19.16
N GLY A 208 8.65 6.22 20.25
CA GLY A 208 8.33 5.28 21.32
C GLY A 208 8.33 3.84 20.80
N PRO A 209 7.28 3.03 21.07
CA PRO A 209 7.19 1.69 20.53
C PRO A 209 7.19 1.63 18.99
N GLY A 210 6.72 2.68 18.31
CA GLY A 210 6.71 2.78 16.84
C GLY A 210 8.02 3.25 16.22
N ALA A 211 9.06 3.56 17.01
CA ALA A 211 10.36 3.94 16.47
C ALA A 211 10.97 2.78 15.66
N GLY A 212 11.35 3.06 14.41
CA GLY A 212 11.80 2.08 13.41
C GLY A 212 10.69 1.51 12.53
N TYR A 213 9.42 1.86 12.77
CA TYR A 213 8.26 1.37 12.00
C TYR A 213 7.69 2.41 11.02
N ASN A 214 8.39 3.53 10.84
CA ASN A 214 8.14 4.49 9.77
C ASN A 214 9.38 4.63 8.91
N ILE A 215 9.26 4.40 7.60
CA ILE A 215 10.37 4.44 6.65
C ILE A 215 9.99 5.36 5.50
N ASN A 216 10.64 6.52 5.45
CA ASN A 216 10.52 7.46 4.34
C ASN A 216 11.74 7.33 3.42
N VAL A 217 11.48 7.26 2.12
CA VAL A 217 12.48 7.31 1.06
C VAL A 217 12.21 8.54 0.19
N PRO A 218 12.73 9.72 0.59
CA PRO A 218 12.48 10.96 -0.11
C PRO A 218 13.38 11.09 -1.35
N TRP A 219 12.78 11.30 -2.51
CA TRP A 219 13.50 11.72 -3.70
C TRP A 219 13.88 13.19 -3.60
N GLU A 220 15.17 13.46 -3.80
CA GLU A 220 15.71 14.82 -3.80
C GLU A 220 15.31 15.61 -5.05
N ASN A 221 14.88 14.93 -6.12
CA ASN A 221 14.54 15.55 -7.41
C ASN A 221 13.40 14.78 -8.10
N ALA A 222 12.74 15.45 -9.04
CA ALA A 222 11.92 14.80 -10.07
C ALA A 222 12.73 13.84 -10.96
N GLY A 223 12.03 13.12 -11.85
CA GLY A 223 12.63 12.33 -12.92
C GLY A 223 13.03 10.89 -12.56
N CYS A 224 12.85 10.46 -11.30
CA CYS A 224 13.11 9.08 -10.88
C CYS A 224 12.33 8.08 -11.74
N ASP A 225 12.98 7.03 -12.20
CA ASP A 225 12.44 6.07 -13.16
C ASP A 225 12.30 4.64 -12.59
N ASP A 226 11.99 3.67 -13.46
CA ASP A 226 11.83 2.27 -13.09
C ASP A 226 13.04 1.71 -12.31
N ALA A 227 14.27 2.08 -12.68
CA ALA A 227 15.47 1.56 -12.05
C ALA A 227 15.64 2.11 -10.62
N ASP A 228 15.33 3.39 -10.41
CA ASP A 228 15.40 4.03 -9.09
C ASP A 228 14.41 3.39 -8.12
N TYR A 229 13.14 3.23 -8.55
CA TYR A 229 12.12 2.59 -7.73
C TYR A 229 12.47 1.12 -7.46
N LEU A 230 12.96 0.37 -8.45
CA LEU A 230 13.37 -1.02 -8.22
C LEU A 230 14.58 -1.14 -7.29
N ALA A 231 15.52 -0.19 -7.33
CA ALA A 231 16.64 -0.14 -6.39
C ALA A 231 16.15 0.05 -4.95
N VAL A 232 15.15 0.92 -4.73
CA VAL A 232 14.52 1.10 -3.42
C VAL A 232 13.78 -0.16 -2.96
N TRP A 233 13.07 -0.84 -3.87
CA TRP A 233 12.44 -2.12 -3.56
C TRP A 233 13.46 -3.16 -3.08
N ASP A 234 14.56 -3.30 -3.82
CA ASP A 234 15.54 -4.37 -3.60
C ASP A 234 16.42 -4.14 -2.38
N ASN A 235 16.76 -2.88 -2.11
CA ASN A 235 17.74 -2.55 -1.08
C ASN A 235 17.12 -2.02 0.22
N ILE A 236 15.84 -1.61 0.21
CA ILE A 236 15.17 -1.03 1.37
C ILE A 236 13.89 -1.81 1.70
N LEU A 237 12.86 -1.72 0.86
CA LEU A 237 11.53 -2.25 1.18
C LEU A 237 11.55 -3.76 1.42
N VAL A 238 12.09 -4.53 0.48
CA VAL A 238 12.05 -6.00 0.56
C VAL A 238 12.84 -6.53 1.76
N PRO A 239 14.09 -6.11 2.03
CA PRO A 239 14.82 -6.56 3.22
C PRO A 239 14.07 -6.25 4.52
N ILE A 240 13.56 -5.03 4.68
CA ILE A 240 12.83 -4.62 5.90
C ILE A 240 11.52 -5.39 6.02
N ALA A 241 10.75 -5.54 4.93
CA ALA A 241 9.50 -6.28 4.94
C ALA A 241 9.69 -7.76 5.31
N LYS A 242 10.79 -8.40 4.87
CA LYS A 242 11.14 -9.77 5.26
C LYS A 242 11.44 -9.88 6.76
N GLU A 243 12.12 -8.89 7.34
CA GLU A 243 12.39 -8.84 8.78
C GLU A 243 11.11 -8.55 9.59
N PHE A 244 10.32 -7.58 9.14
CA PHE A 244 9.04 -7.23 9.77
C PHE A 244 8.04 -8.38 9.69
N CYS A 245 8.06 -9.20 8.63
CA CYS A 245 7.21 -10.36 8.42
C CYS A 245 5.71 -10.03 8.64
N PRO A 246 5.10 -9.19 7.77
CA PRO A 246 3.71 -8.76 7.92
C PRO A 246 2.73 -9.92 7.72
N ASP A 247 1.59 -9.86 8.41
CA ASP A 247 0.46 -10.77 8.19
C ASP A 247 -0.40 -10.34 6.99
N LEU A 248 -0.39 -9.04 6.66
CA LEU A 248 -1.09 -8.44 5.52
C LEU A 248 -0.28 -7.26 4.97
N ILE A 249 -0.35 -7.06 3.66
CA ILE A 249 0.23 -5.90 2.98
C ILE A 249 -0.90 -5.07 2.36
N MET A 250 -0.91 -3.78 2.63
CA MET A 250 -1.78 -2.80 1.98
C MET A 250 -0.94 -1.85 1.12
N ILE A 251 -1.45 -1.48 -0.05
CA ILE A 251 -0.73 -0.57 -0.96
C ILE A 251 -1.57 0.69 -1.15
N SER A 252 -1.03 1.84 -0.75
CA SER A 252 -1.53 3.16 -1.16
C SER A 252 -1.10 3.37 -2.62
N ALA A 253 -1.97 2.92 -3.53
CA ALA A 253 -1.61 2.77 -4.94
C ALA A 253 -1.84 4.05 -5.77
N GLY A 254 -1.06 5.10 -5.47
CA GLY A 254 -0.92 6.28 -6.34
C GLY A 254 -0.26 5.95 -7.68
N PHE A 255 -0.58 6.68 -8.74
CA PHE A 255 0.01 6.48 -10.07
C PHE A 255 0.54 7.79 -10.67
N ASP A 256 0.78 8.78 -9.83
CA ASP A 256 1.29 10.10 -10.18
C ASP A 256 2.82 10.17 -10.24
N ALA A 257 3.53 9.13 -9.81
CA ALA A 257 4.93 8.94 -10.19
C ALA A 257 5.10 8.43 -11.63
N ALA A 258 3.98 8.12 -12.32
CA ALA A 258 4.02 7.61 -13.68
C ALA A 258 4.51 8.66 -14.69
N ILE A 259 5.21 8.19 -15.72
CA ILE A 259 5.62 9.01 -16.86
C ILE A 259 4.40 9.74 -17.47
N GLY A 260 4.50 11.07 -17.53
CA GLY A 260 3.47 11.94 -18.10
C GLY A 260 2.41 12.43 -17.11
N ASP A 261 2.53 12.10 -15.82
CA ASP A 261 1.73 12.76 -14.79
C ASP A 261 2.06 14.27 -14.71
N PRO A 262 1.05 15.16 -14.60
CA PRO A 262 1.28 16.61 -14.61
C PRO A 262 1.81 17.19 -13.29
N LEU A 263 1.88 16.41 -12.21
CA LEU A 263 2.30 16.88 -10.88
C LEU A 263 3.56 16.16 -10.39
N GLY A 264 3.61 14.83 -10.49
CA GLY A 264 4.70 14.05 -9.89
C GLY A 264 6.04 14.17 -10.58
N GLU A 265 6.04 14.40 -11.90
CA GLU A 265 7.23 14.61 -12.74
C GLU A 265 8.31 13.51 -12.63
N CYS A 266 7.93 12.32 -12.14
CA CYS A 266 8.74 11.11 -12.22
C CYS A 266 8.53 10.41 -13.58
N CYS A 267 9.30 9.35 -13.80
CA CYS A 267 9.40 8.64 -15.08
C CYS A 267 9.02 7.15 -14.97
N VAL A 268 8.27 6.75 -13.94
CA VAL A 268 7.89 5.34 -13.74
C VAL A 268 6.97 4.90 -14.88
N THR A 269 7.33 3.82 -15.56
CA THR A 269 6.52 3.29 -16.64
C THR A 269 5.39 2.40 -16.09
N PRO A 270 4.31 2.15 -16.86
CA PRO A 270 3.31 1.15 -16.49
C PRO A 270 3.92 -0.25 -16.24
N TYR A 271 5.05 -0.57 -16.90
CA TYR A 271 5.79 -1.79 -16.66
C TYR A 271 6.53 -1.75 -15.31
N GLY A 272 7.13 -0.60 -14.94
CA GLY A 272 7.71 -0.36 -13.63
C GLY A 272 6.76 -0.68 -12.48
N TYR A 273 5.52 -0.17 -12.53
CA TYR A 273 4.48 -0.53 -11.54
C TYR A 273 4.18 -2.04 -11.50
N SER A 274 4.16 -2.71 -12.65
CA SER A 274 4.00 -4.16 -12.69
C SER A 274 5.17 -4.87 -12.01
N MET A 275 6.40 -4.39 -12.18
CA MET A 275 7.60 -4.95 -11.55
C MET A 275 7.63 -4.70 -10.04
N MET A 276 7.28 -3.50 -9.58
CA MET A 276 7.15 -3.17 -8.16
C MET A 276 6.11 -4.08 -7.48
N LEU A 277 4.92 -4.21 -8.08
CA LEU A 277 3.87 -5.09 -7.56
C LEU A 277 4.31 -6.56 -7.56
N HIS A 278 5.02 -7.00 -8.60
CA HIS A 278 5.55 -8.36 -8.70
C HIS A 278 6.57 -8.64 -7.59
N LYS A 279 7.46 -7.69 -7.27
CA LYS A 279 8.41 -7.84 -6.16
C LYS A 279 7.71 -7.95 -4.81
N VAL A 280 6.71 -7.10 -4.55
CA VAL A 280 5.90 -7.21 -3.32
C VAL A 280 5.25 -8.59 -3.26
N ARG A 281 4.57 -9.02 -4.33
CA ARG A 281 3.85 -10.28 -4.34
C ARG A 281 4.79 -11.48 -4.24
N ASP A 282 5.77 -11.61 -5.12
CA ASP A 282 6.55 -12.83 -5.26
C ASP A 282 7.58 -12.97 -4.14
N GLU A 283 8.24 -11.87 -3.73
CA GLU A 283 9.26 -11.94 -2.68
C GLU A 283 8.69 -11.96 -1.26
N LEU A 284 7.47 -11.44 -1.07
CA LEU A 284 6.80 -11.45 0.24
C LEU A 284 5.72 -12.52 0.37
N SER A 285 5.28 -13.16 -0.73
CA SER A 285 4.34 -14.30 -0.66
C SER A 285 4.88 -15.49 0.14
N ALA A 286 6.20 -15.67 0.24
CA ALA A 286 6.81 -16.69 1.11
C ALA A 286 6.58 -16.43 2.61
N PHE A 287 6.32 -15.17 2.98
CA PHE A 287 6.00 -14.72 4.33
C PHE A 287 4.50 -14.49 4.51
N TRP A 288 3.71 -14.79 3.49
CA TRP A 288 2.30 -15.10 3.60
C TRP A 288 2.24 -16.55 4.08
N PRO A 289 2.26 -16.86 5.41
CA PRO A 289 1.74 -18.17 5.78
C PRO A 289 0.37 -18.17 5.15
N THR A 290 0.11 -19.13 4.26
CA THR A 290 -1.21 -19.41 3.74
C THR A 290 -2.17 -19.23 4.92
N LEU A 291 -2.89 -18.10 4.98
CA LEU A 291 -3.91 -17.94 6.01
C LEU A 291 -4.89 -19.11 5.85
N ALA A 292 -5.04 -19.61 4.62
CA ALA A 292 -5.66 -20.88 4.27
C ALA A 292 -5.16 -22.14 5.03
N GLU A 293 -3.96 -22.17 5.61
CA GLU A 293 -3.45 -23.28 6.44
C GLU A 293 -3.68 -23.08 7.93
N LYS A 294 -3.82 -21.84 8.41
CA LYS A 294 -4.03 -21.50 9.83
C LYS A 294 -5.44 -21.05 10.17
N LEU A 295 -6.28 -20.71 9.20
CA LEU A 295 -7.67 -20.31 9.40
C LEU A 295 -8.56 -21.55 9.64
N PRO A 296 -9.54 -21.45 10.54
CA PRO A 296 -10.53 -22.50 10.71
C PRO A 296 -11.21 -22.79 9.36
N LYS A 297 -11.20 -24.06 8.94
CA LYS A 297 -11.82 -24.53 7.70
C LYS A 297 -13.31 -24.14 7.63
N LYS A 298 -13.62 -22.98 7.09
CA LYS A 298 -14.98 -22.54 6.79
C LYS A 298 -15.10 -21.78 5.47
N VAL A 299 -14.38 -22.18 4.42
CA VAL A 299 -14.87 -21.94 3.05
C VAL A 299 -14.61 -23.15 2.17
N THR A 300 -15.71 -23.71 1.67
CA THR A 300 -15.81 -24.87 0.80
C THR A 300 -15.14 -24.66 -0.55
N MET A 301 -14.38 -25.70 -0.94
CA MET A 301 -13.80 -26.01 -2.25
C MET A 301 -14.29 -25.20 -3.47
N LYS A 302 -13.37 -24.41 -4.05
CA LYS A 302 -13.10 -24.30 -5.49
C LYS A 302 -11.68 -23.74 -5.67
N ARG A 303 -10.66 -24.55 -5.37
CA ARG A 303 -9.26 -24.18 -5.64
C ARG A 303 -8.96 -24.35 -7.13
N ASN A 304 -8.34 -23.32 -7.69
CA ASN A 304 -7.87 -23.20 -9.06
C ASN A 304 -6.73 -24.22 -9.34
N PRO A 305 -6.78 -25.03 -10.41
CA PRO A 305 -5.79 -26.08 -10.70
C PRO A 305 -4.35 -25.58 -10.94
N TYR A 306 -4.13 -24.29 -11.17
CA TYR A 306 -2.77 -23.77 -11.45
C TYR A 306 -1.83 -23.70 -10.22
N ILE A 307 -2.34 -23.87 -8.99
CA ILE A 307 -1.50 -23.85 -7.78
C ILE A 307 -0.85 -25.22 -7.50
N GLN A 308 -1.34 -26.31 -8.11
CA GLN A 308 -0.82 -27.66 -7.83
C GLN A 308 0.59 -27.91 -8.37
N GLU A 309 0.99 -27.27 -9.48
CA GLU A 309 2.30 -27.54 -10.09
C GLU A 309 3.48 -26.90 -9.34
N ALA A 310 3.29 -25.73 -8.72
CA ALA A 310 4.37 -25.05 -8.00
C ALA A 310 4.77 -25.78 -6.70
N MET A 311 3.83 -26.42 -6.00
CA MET A 311 4.10 -27.12 -4.74
C MET A 311 4.75 -28.50 -4.91
N LEU A 312 4.54 -29.16 -6.04
CA LEU A 312 5.13 -30.48 -6.33
C LEU A 312 6.62 -30.41 -6.68
N VAL A 313 7.12 -29.24 -7.12
CA VAL A 313 8.53 -29.06 -7.48
C VAL A 313 9.39 -28.74 -6.26
N GLN A 314 8.89 -27.96 -5.29
CA GLN A 314 9.65 -27.61 -4.08
C GLN A 314 9.77 -28.75 -3.06
N THR A 315 8.83 -29.70 -3.03
CA THR A 315 8.86 -30.83 -2.08
C THR A 315 9.84 -31.95 -2.47
N ARG A 316 10.40 -31.94 -3.69
CA ARG A 316 11.38 -32.95 -4.12
C ARG A 316 12.85 -32.55 -3.88
N SER A 317 13.15 -31.29 -3.58
CA SER A 317 14.54 -30.82 -3.43
C SER A 317 15.04 -30.74 -1.98
N GLN A 318 14.17 -30.94 -0.98
CA GLN A 318 14.56 -30.91 0.44
C GLN A 318 14.08 -32.14 1.22
N CYS A 319 14.55 -33.35 0.87
CA CYS A 319 14.59 -34.45 1.82
C CYS A 319 15.50 -35.61 1.35
N LYS A 320 16.82 -35.39 1.37
CA LYS A 320 17.82 -36.46 1.50
C LYS A 320 19.03 -35.93 2.28
N GLN A 321 18.88 -35.84 3.60
CA GLN A 321 20.00 -36.00 4.52
C GLN A 321 19.76 -37.30 5.29
N GLU A 322 20.30 -38.40 4.77
CA GLU A 322 20.41 -39.64 5.52
C GLU A 322 21.65 -39.57 6.42
N VAL A 323 21.37 -39.75 7.71
CA VAL A 323 22.33 -40.12 8.74
C VAL A 323 23.02 -41.42 8.34
N SER A 324 24.35 -41.41 8.18
CA SER A 324 25.13 -42.64 8.26
C SER A 324 26.40 -42.43 9.08
N SER A 325 26.44 -43.14 10.20
CA SER A 325 27.60 -43.39 11.03
C SER A 325 28.63 -44.23 10.28
N GLY A 326 29.90 -43.83 10.26
CA GLY A 326 30.97 -44.71 9.81
C GLY A 326 32.27 -44.01 9.44
N ARG A 327 33.27 -44.11 10.32
CA ARG A 327 34.65 -43.64 10.14
C ARG A 327 35.24 -44.03 8.79
N LYS A 328 35.78 -43.07 8.03
CA LYS A 328 37.01 -43.25 7.23
C LYS A 328 37.83 -41.95 7.22
N ILE A 329 39.03 -42.05 7.76
CA ILE A 329 40.11 -41.06 7.67
C ILE A 329 40.63 -41.08 6.24
N VAL A 330 40.64 -39.94 5.54
CA VAL A 330 41.51 -39.73 4.38
C VAL A 330 42.09 -38.31 4.44
N ARG A 331 43.42 -38.26 4.37
CA ARG A 331 44.29 -37.07 4.49
C ARG A 331 44.11 -36.10 3.32
N TRP A 332 44.19 -34.81 3.63
CA TRP A 332 44.38 -33.74 2.65
C TRP A 332 45.87 -33.61 2.30
N THR A 333 46.21 -33.69 1.01
CA THR A 333 47.48 -33.19 0.48
C THR A 333 47.20 -32.14 -0.57
N THR A 334 47.53 -30.90 -0.25
CA THR A 334 47.57 -29.75 -1.14
C THR A 334 48.71 -29.91 -2.14
N LYS A 335 48.43 -29.79 -3.44
CA LYS A 335 49.46 -29.58 -4.48
C LYS A 335 49.34 -28.15 -4.99
N HIS A 336 50.32 -27.34 -4.60
CA HIS A 336 50.59 -26.03 -5.18
C HIS A 336 50.97 -26.17 -6.66
N PHE A 337 50.43 -25.28 -7.49
CA PHE A 337 51.03 -24.93 -8.78
C PHE A 337 52.03 -23.79 -8.55
N SER A 338 53.30 -24.06 -8.81
CA SER A 338 54.36 -23.06 -8.87
C SER A 338 54.76 -22.84 -10.33
N ASN A 339 54.72 -21.58 -10.75
CA ASN A 339 55.35 -21.07 -11.96
C ASN A 339 56.84 -21.40 -11.98
N THR A 340 57.36 -21.77 -13.15
CA THR A 340 58.79 -21.75 -13.45
C THR A 340 59.03 -20.92 -14.70
N THR A 341 59.73 -19.81 -14.49
CA THR A 341 60.54 -19.07 -15.46
C THR A 341 61.96 -19.64 -15.44
N GLY A 342 62.64 -19.73 -16.59
CA GLY A 342 64.11 -19.86 -16.62
C GLY A 342 64.69 -20.57 -17.84
N GLU A 343 65.09 -19.77 -18.82
CA GLU A 343 66.28 -19.85 -19.68
C GLU A 343 67.08 -21.18 -19.77
N GLN A 344 67.20 -21.71 -20.99
CA GLN A 344 68.47 -21.78 -21.75
C GLN A 344 68.19 -21.98 -23.25
#